data_AF-W0ADV1-F1
#
_entry.id   AF-W0ADV1-F1
#
_cell.length_a   1.000
_cell.length_b   1.000
_cell.length_c   1.000
_cell.angle_alpha   90.00
_cell.angle_beta   90.00
_cell.angle_gamma   90.00
#
_symmetry.space_group_name_H-M   'P 1'
#
loop_
_entity.id
_entity.type
_entity.pdbx_description
1 polymer ?
#
loop_
_entity_poly.entity_id
_entity_poly.type
_entity_poly.pdbx_seq_one_letter_code
_entity_poly.pdbx_strand_id
1 'polypeptide(L)'
;MITDLLIDGMLSGTGVRDAVNGGYLQPAAIELSASLVSDLSDWQRKYEDAHFAGFPENAVTVLDEEGLTLLSRVQAERPDKSVGYFSNGRMTRLA
;
A
#
# COMPACT_ATOMS: atom_id res chain seq x y z
N MET A 1 4.67 -10.25 -15.36
CA MET A 1 3.41 -9.48 -15.33
C MET A 1 3.78 -8.05 -15.00
N ILE A 2 3.27 -7.07 -15.76
CA ILE A 2 3.48 -5.66 -15.44
C ILE A 2 2.47 -5.32 -14.34
N THR A 3 2.95 -4.71 -13.27
CA THR A 3 2.10 -4.23 -12.17
C THR A 3 1.69 -2.81 -12.49
N ASP A 4 0.40 -2.53 -12.40
CA ASP A 4 -0.14 -1.19 -12.67
C ASP A 4 -0.10 -0.33 -11.41
N LEU A 5 -0.56 -0.91 -10.29
CA LEU A 5 -0.65 -0.26 -8.99
C LEU A 5 0.17 -1.03 -7.96
N LEU A 6 0.87 -0.31 -7.10
CA LEU A 6 1.63 -0.90 -6.01
C LEU A 6 1.14 -0.31 -4.69
N ILE A 7 0.62 -1.15 -3.81
CA ILE A 7 0.37 -0.77 -2.42
C ILE A 7 1.74 -0.67 -1.74
N ASP A 8 2.14 0.54 -1.40
CA ASP A 8 3.51 0.88 -1.07
C ASP A 8 3.59 1.50 0.32
N GLY A 9 4.27 0.82 1.25
CA GLY A 9 4.49 1.27 2.63
C GLY A 9 5.54 2.36 2.77
N MET A 10 6.04 2.91 1.66
CA MET A 10 6.98 4.03 1.66
C MET A 10 6.35 5.30 2.25
N LEU A 11 7.13 5.95 3.11
CA LEU A 11 6.70 7.09 3.95
C LEU A 11 6.37 8.35 3.15
N SER A 12 7.02 8.54 2.02
CA SER A 12 6.84 9.72 1.15
C SER A 12 5.65 9.58 0.19
N GLY A 13 4.86 8.52 0.34
CA GLY A 13 3.81 8.18 -0.59
C GLY A 13 2.41 8.63 -0.20
N THR A 14 1.45 7.94 -0.78
CA THR A 14 0.01 8.05 -0.51
C THR A 14 -0.59 6.67 -0.22
N GLY A 15 0.27 5.70 0.10
CA GLY A 15 -0.06 4.28 0.22
C GLY A 15 -0.24 3.55 -1.12
N VAL A 16 -0.32 4.27 -2.24
CA VAL A 16 -0.42 3.70 -3.59
C VAL A 16 0.57 4.37 -4.55
N ARG A 17 1.30 3.57 -5.31
CA ARG A 17 2.27 3.99 -6.31
C ARG A 17 1.83 3.56 -7.71
N ASP A 18 1.96 4.46 -8.69
CA ASP A 18 1.86 4.12 -10.10
C ASP A 18 3.14 3.35 -10.49
N ALA A 19 3.01 2.05 -10.73
CA ALA A 19 4.15 1.21 -11.06
C ALA A 19 4.57 1.31 -12.54
N VAL A 20 3.73 1.92 -13.40
CA VAL A 20 3.98 2.09 -14.83
C VAL A 20 4.67 3.42 -15.11
N ASN A 21 4.08 4.52 -14.62
CA ASN A 21 4.59 5.88 -14.86
C ASN A 21 5.55 6.35 -13.75
N GLY A 22 5.56 5.65 -12.61
CA GLY A 22 6.29 6.06 -11.42
C GLY A 22 5.57 7.18 -10.65
N GLY A 23 5.90 7.29 -9.37
CA GLY A 23 5.31 8.30 -8.47
C GLY A 23 4.10 7.78 -7.70
N TYR A 24 3.59 8.61 -6.80
CA TYR A 24 2.52 8.26 -5.87
C TYR A 24 1.17 8.77 -6.36
N LEU A 25 0.14 7.92 -6.22
CA LEU A 25 -1.22 8.23 -6.62
C LEU A 25 -2.08 8.46 -5.39
N GLN A 26 -2.79 9.57 -5.33
CA GLN A 26 -3.82 9.77 -4.31
C GLN A 26 -4.85 8.62 -4.40
N PRO A 27 -5.18 7.90 -3.31
CA PRO A 27 -6.15 6.80 -3.38
C PRO A 27 -7.52 7.25 -3.91
N ALA A 28 -7.90 8.52 -3.71
CA ALA A 28 -9.11 9.09 -4.29
C ALA A 28 -9.06 9.23 -5.83
N ALA A 29 -7.86 9.31 -6.43
CA ALA A 29 -7.67 9.45 -7.87
C ALA A 29 -7.77 8.11 -8.63
N ILE A 30 -7.75 6.99 -7.91
CA ILE A 30 -7.86 5.63 -8.48
C ILE A 30 -9.29 5.08 -8.33
N GLU A 31 -10.29 5.97 -8.31
CA GLU A 31 -11.75 5.73 -8.21
C GLU A 31 -12.14 4.53 -7.32
N LEU A 32 -11.45 4.34 -6.21
CA LEU A 32 -11.80 3.34 -5.19
C LEU A 32 -12.95 3.86 -4.33
N SER A 33 -13.60 2.94 -3.62
CA SER A 33 -14.60 3.27 -2.62
C SER A 33 -14.00 4.17 -1.53
N ALA A 34 -14.78 5.12 -1.05
CA ALA A 34 -14.34 6.06 -0.01
C ALA A 34 -13.84 5.34 1.26
N SER A 35 -14.44 4.19 1.59
CA SER A 35 -13.97 3.32 2.67
C SER A 35 -12.56 2.79 2.43
N LEU A 36 -12.27 2.27 1.23
CA LEU A 36 -10.97 1.70 0.93
C LEU A 36 -9.88 2.78 0.81
N VAL A 37 -10.24 3.97 0.32
CA VAL A 37 -9.40 5.17 0.35
C VAL A 37 -9.01 5.53 1.79
N SER A 38 -9.98 5.52 2.72
CA SER A 38 -9.73 5.77 4.14
C SER A 38 -8.80 4.70 4.73
N ASP A 39 -9.09 3.42 4.46
CA ASP A 39 -8.30 2.32 5.01
C ASP A 39 -6.84 2.33 4.52
N LEU A 40 -6.61 2.67 3.25
CA LEU A 40 -5.26 2.84 2.69
C LEU A 40 -4.51 4.00 3.37
N SER A 41 -5.20 5.12 3.61
CA SER A 41 -4.62 6.29 4.27
C SER A 41 -4.28 5.99 5.73
N ASP A 42 -5.17 5.30 6.44
CA ASP A 42 -4.93 4.88 7.82
C ASP A 42 -3.79 3.86 7.92
N TRP A 43 -3.75 2.86 7.04
CA TRP A 43 -2.66 1.91 6.96
C TRP A 43 -1.31 2.59 6.71
N GLN A 44 -1.27 3.54 5.77
CA GLN A 44 -0.05 4.30 5.50
C GLN A 44 0.44 5.05 6.74
N ARG A 45 -0.47 5.72 7.46
CA ARG A 45 -0.13 6.42 8.71
C ARG A 45 0.44 5.47 9.77
N LYS A 46 -0.13 4.28 9.92
CA LYS A 46 0.45 3.26 10.84
C LYS A 46 1.86 2.86 10.43
N TYR A 47 2.13 2.76 9.12
CA TYR A 47 3.46 2.46 8.60
C TYR A 47 4.46 3.58 8.94
N GLU A 48 4.02 4.83 8.84
CA GLU A 48 4.79 6.01 9.21
C GLU A 48 5.10 6.06 10.71
N ASP A 49 4.09 5.85 11.55
CA ASP A 49 4.25 5.78 13.00
C ASP A 49 5.21 4.65 13.41
N ALA A 50 5.08 3.47 12.80
CA ALA A 50 5.95 2.34 13.06
C ALA A 50 7.40 2.63 12.64
N HIS A 51 7.61 3.31 11.50
CA HIS A 51 8.95 3.70 11.07
C HIS A 51 9.59 4.70 12.04
N PHE A 52 8.86 5.73 12.48
CA PHE A 52 9.38 6.68 13.46
C PHE A 52 9.69 6.04 14.81
N ALA A 53 8.97 4.97 15.17
CA ALA A 53 9.25 4.14 16.34
C ALA A 53 10.40 3.13 16.12
N GLY A 54 11.06 3.12 14.96
CA GLY A 54 12.17 2.22 14.64
C GLY A 54 11.74 0.80 14.29
N PHE A 55 10.52 0.61 13.79
CA PHE A 55 9.88 -0.69 13.51
C PHE A 55 9.94 -1.65 14.70
N PRO A 56 9.13 -1.43 15.74
CA PRO A 56 9.09 -2.30 16.91
C PRO A 56 8.74 -3.74 16.51
N GLU A 57 9.08 -4.69 17.38
CA GLU A 57 8.95 -6.12 17.10
C GLU A 57 7.53 -6.48 16.58
N ASN A 58 7.48 -7.25 15.49
CA ASN A 58 6.27 -7.66 14.77
C ASN A 58 5.47 -6.56 14.06
N ALA A 59 5.79 -5.26 14.23
CA ALA A 59 5.04 -4.18 13.58
C ALA A 59 5.02 -4.33 12.05
N VAL A 60 6.17 -4.61 11.45
CA VAL A 60 6.28 -4.81 9.99
C VAL A 60 5.44 -6.00 9.51
N THR A 61 5.40 -7.09 10.28
CA THR A 61 4.59 -8.27 9.93
C THR A 61 3.10 -7.91 9.92
N VAL A 62 2.61 -7.24 10.97
CA VAL A 62 1.20 -6.81 11.05
C VAL A 62 0.84 -5.84 9.93
N LEU A 63 1.72 -4.86 9.66
CA LEU A 63 1.53 -3.90 8.58
C LEU A 63 1.52 -4.56 7.20
N ASP A 64 2.36 -5.58 6.99
CA ASP A 64 2.40 -6.33 5.74
C ASP A 64 1.13 -7.18 5.55
N GLU A 65 0.60 -7.80 6.61
CA GLU A 65 -0.66 -8.54 6.55
C GLU A 65 -1.86 -7.62 6.25
N GLU A 66 -1.90 -6.44 6.88
CA GLU A 66 -2.89 -5.41 6.57
C GLU A 66 -2.75 -4.93 5.11
N GLY A 67 -1.52 -4.67 4.66
CA GLY A 67 -1.22 -4.23 3.30
C GLY A 67 -1.62 -5.25 2.22
N LEU A 68 -1.40 -6.55 2.46
CA LEU A 68 -1.85 -7.64 1.58
C LEU A 68 -3.38 -7.78 1.54
N THR A 69 -4.05 -7.52 2.68
CA THR A 69 -5.51 -7.46 2.73
C THR A 69 -6.03 -6.29 1.90
N LEU A 70 -5.40 -5.12 1.99
CA LEU A 70 -5.73 -3.94 1.19
C LEU A 70 -5.49 -4.18 -0.30
N LEU A 71 -4.37 -4.80 -0.67
CA LEU A 71 -4.11 -5.23 -2.05
C LEU A 71 -5.27 -6.04 -2.61
N SER A 72 -5.73 -7.06 -1.87
CA SER A 72 -6.80 -7.94 -2.32
C SER A 72 -8.12 -7.17 -2.54
N ARG A 73 -8.39 -6.16 -1.69
CA ARG A 73 -9.57 -5.30 -1.81
C ARG A 73 -9.45 -4.33 -2.98
N VAL A 74 -8.28 -3.72 -3.19
CA VAL A 74 -8.02 -2.88 -4.36
C VAL A 74 -8.17 -3.71 -5.64
N GLN A 75 -7.63 -4.92 -5.67
CA GLN A 75 -7.76 -5.83 -6.81
C GLN A 75 -9.22 -6.21 -7.10
N ALA A 76 -10.08 -6.32 -6.07
CA ALA A 76 -11.50 -6.59 -6.23
C ALA A 76 -12.29 -5.40 -6.78
N GLU A 77 -11.96 -4.18 -6.37
CA GLU A 77 -12.58 -2.95 -6.90
C GLU A 77 -11.98 -2.51 -8.26
N ARG A 78 -10.75 -2.95 -8.56
CA ARG A 78 -10.01 -2.70 -9.80
C ARG A 78 -9.55 -4.00 -10.46
N PRO A 79 -10.47 -4.85 -10.94
CA PRO A 79 -10.10 -6.10 -11.61
C PRO A 79 -9.37 -5.88 -12.94
N ASP A 80 -9.44 -4.67 -13.50
CA ASP A 80 -8.75 -4.25 -14.73
C ASP A 80 -7.27 -3.87 -14.51
N LYS A 81 -6.81 -3.77 -13.26
CA LYS A 81 -5.44 -3.39 -12.90
C LYS A 81 -4.73 -4.55 -12.21
N SER A 82 -3.46 -4.76 -12.51
CA SER A 82 -2.60 -5.62 -11.70
C SER A 82 -2.09 -4.86 -10.48
N VAL A 83 -2.43 -5.35 -9.28
CA VAL A 83 -2.03 -4.73 -8.01
C VAL A 83 -0.93 -5.56 -7.33
N GLY A 84 0.16 -4.90 -6.94
CA GLY A 84 1.26 -5.49 -6.17
C GLY A 84 1.39 -4.88 -4.77
N TYR A 85 2.27 -5.45 -3.94
CA TYR A 85 2.56 -4.99 -2.59
C TYR A 85 4.06 -4.88 -2.32
N PHE A 86 4.49 -3.75 -1.77
CA PHE A 86 5.86 -3.52 -1.32
C PHE A 86 5.92 -3.23 0.18
N SER A 87 6.73 -4.02 0.88
CA SER A 87 7.04 -3.85 2.29
C SER A 87 8.25 -2.93 2.44
N ASN A 88 8.02 -1.72 2.96
CA ASN A 88 9.11 -0.79 3.27
C ASN A 88 9.94 -1.26 4.46
N GLY A 89 9.33 -1.83 5.50
CA GLY A 89 10.04 -2.34 6.68
C GLY A 89 10.97 -3.52 6.38
N ARG A 90 10.68 -4.29 5.32
CA ARG A 90 11.55 -5.37 4.82
C ARG A 90 12.35 -4.99 3.58
N MET A 91 12.13 -3.79 3.04
CA MET A 91 12.70 -3.33 1.77
C MET A 91 12.52 -4.34 0.62
N THR A 92 11.35 -4.99 0.55
CA THR A 92 11.12 -6.07 -0.41
C THR A 92 9.70 -6.10 -0.93
N ARG A 93 9.54 -6.65 -2.14
CA ARG A 93 8.25 -6.86 -2.78
C ARG A 93 7.71 -8.24 -2.39
N LEU A 94 6.51 -8.30 -1.81
CA LEU A 94 5.89 -9.57 -1.38
C LEU A 94 4.80 -10.06 -2.35
N ALA A 95 4.22 -9.17 -3.17
CA ALA A 95 3.23 -9.48 -4.21
C ALA A 95 3.37 -8.53 -5.41
#